data_AF-A0A821ZKA5-F1
#
_entry.id   AF-A0A821ZKA5-F1
#
_cell.length_a   1.000
_cell.length_b   1.000
_cell.length_c   1.000
_cell.angle_alpha   90.00
_cell.angle_beta   90.00
_cell.angle_gamma   90.00
#
_symmetry.space_group_name_H-M   'P 1'
#
loop_
_entity.id
_entity.type
_entity.pdbx_description
1 polymer ?
#
loop_
_entity_poly.entity_id
_entity_poly.type
_entity_poly.pdbx_seq_one_letter_code
_entity_poly.pdbx_strand_id
1 'polypeptide(L)'
;IDDPLAILLLLDYYAIRSEEYNYLIHFYTEQNQRLNLDGLPNFAYSIALAYFHLSLFDKANEILQNALIRFPSILKYLLDKLSIKPDRTVEKCRYFFDSEKYETNALKCVQQLYIVRMSHEWKEKNELEFLKNNVNQVIHIIEQNQDSRIANYTKLRETCYRRTPINVCRHIILSESNEIRGFLPNDMENDGRFYNVDPFPPNDSIASFQRPERPSMQINSSYNGIGMLLRSLLPNFNLENFLVAPDAQAGAVGGGGGAEENDAGMLQALQESIGDFIGDIGLTNTGEDQLQQPPVDDDNDENNNEFD
;
A
#
# COMPACT_ATOMS: atom_id res chain seq x y z
N ILE A 1 24.74 -7.79 -0.76
CA ILE A 1 23.39 -8.16 -1.24
C ILE A 1 22.56 -6.94 -0.95
N ASP A 2 22.20 -6.21 -1.99
CA ASP A 2 21.29 -5.09 -1.84
C ASP A 2 19.87 -5.66 -1.76
N ASP A 3 19.12 -5.26 -0.73
CA ASP A 3 17.71 -5.63 -0.53
C ASP A 3 16.82 -4.43 -0.88
N PRO A 4 16.53 -4.21 -2.18
CA PRO A 4 15.78 -3.04 -2.61
C PRO A 4 14.32 -3.09 -2.14
N LEU A 5 13.76 -4.27 -1.86
CA LEU A 5 12.36 -4.40 -1.44
C LEU A 5 12.21 -4.62 0.05
N ALA A 6 13.30 -4.54 0.83
CA ALA A 6 13.31 -4.84 2.26
C ALA A 6 12.65 -6.19 2.59
N ILE A 7 12.86 -7.22 1.75
CA ILE A 7 12.29 -8.56 1.91
C ILE A 7 12.71 -9.20 3.24
N LEU A 8 13.87 -8.82 3.79
CA LEU A 8 14.28 -9.25 5.13
C LEU A 8 13.24 -8.92 6.21
N LEU A 9 12.41 -7.87 6.04
CA LEU A 9 11.34 -7.52 6.98
C LEU A 9 10.09 -8.42 6.88
N LEU A 10 10.08 -9.35 5.92
CA LEU A 10 8.95 -10.22 5.61
C LEU A 10 9.32 -11.71 5.61
N LEU A 11 10.61 -12.04 5.44
CA LEU A 11 11.08 -13.41 5.34
C LEU A 11 10.72 -14.26 6.56
N ASP A 12 10.82 -13.68 7.75
CA ASP A 12 10.50 -14.36 9.00
C ASP A 12 9.03 -14.77 9.08
N TYR A 13 8.11 -13.89 8.66
CA TYR A 13 6.68 -14.18 8.62
C TYR A 13 6.39 -15.41 7.76
N TYR A 14 6.93 -15.48 6.53
CA TYR A 14 6.69 -16.64 5.67
C TYR A 14 7.32 -17.91 6.23
N ALA A 15 8.51 -17.83 6.81
CA ALA A 15 9.16 -19.00 7.41
C ALA A 15 8.36 -19.55 8.60
N ILE A 16 7.84 -18.70 9.48
CA ILE A 16 6.99 -19.14 10.60
C ILE A 16 5.66 -19.71 10.07
N ARG A 17 5.00 -19.04 9.12
CA ARG A 17 3.70 -19.47 8.56
C ARG A 17 3.78 -20.77 7.76
N SER A 18 4.96 -21.11 7.24
CA SER A 18 5.23 -22.37 6.55
C SER A 18 5.80 -23.45 7.47
N GLU A 19 5.93 -23.17 8.77
CA GLU A 19 6.52 -24.07 9.77
C GLU A 19 8.00 -24.41 9.49
N GLU A 20 8.66 -23.62 8.66
CA GLU A 20 10.07 -23.75 8.28
C GLU A 20 11.00 -23.11 9.34
N TYR A 21 10.82 -23.51 10.59
CA TYR A 21 11.55 -22.95 11.74
C TYR A 21 13.07 -23.19 11.65
N ASN A 22 13.47 -24.39 11.22
CA ASN A 22 14.88 -24.76 11.07
C ASN A 22 15.57 -23.90 10.00
N TYR A 23 14.90 -23.64 8.88
CA TYR A 23 15.41 -22.75 7.83
C TYR A 23 15.62 -21.34 8.38
N LEU A 24 14.65 -20.78 9.10
CA LEU A 24 14.74 -19.43 9.65
C LEU A 24 15.92 -19.31 10.63
N ILE A 25 16.08 -20.29 11.53
CA ILE A 25 17.18 -20.34 12.49
C ILE A 25 18.51 -20.45 11.76
N HIS A 26 18.63 -21.35 10.78
CA HIS A 26 19.84 -21.53 10.00
C HIS A 26 20.23 -20.24 9.27
N PHE A 27 19.28 -19.64 8.54
CA PHE A 27 19.47 -18.37 7.85
C PHE A 27 19.95 -17.26 8.81
N TYR A 28 19.32 -17.14 9.99
CA TYR A 28 19.74 -16.18 10.99
C TYR A 28 21.16 -16.45 11.48
N THR A 29 21.50 -17.69 11.82
CA THR A 29 22.84 -18.02 12.34
C THR A 29 23.95 -17.71 11.34
N GLU A 30 23.74 -17.96 10.05
CA GLU A 30 24.74 -17.71 9.02
C GLU A 30 24.83 -16.24 8.61
N GLN A 31 23.69 -15.55 8.51
CA GLN A 31 23.62 -14.22 7.90
C GLN A 31 23.61 -13.07 8.90
N ASN A 32 23.36 -13.33 10.19
CA ASN A 32 23.24 -12.27 11.20
C ASN A 32 24.50 -11.40 11.30
N GLN A 33 25.70 -11.99 11.26
CA GLN A 33 26.95 -11.21 11.35
C GLN A 33 27.11 -10.22 10.20
N ARG A 34 26.64 -10.59 8.99
CA ARG A 34 26.78 -9.76 7.79
C ARG A 34 25.66 -8.74 7.66
N LEU A 35 24.44 -9.14 7.99
CA LEU A 35 23.22 -8.34 7.76
C LEU A 35 22.70 -7.65 9.02
N ASN A 36 23.28 -7.94 10.19
CA ASN A 36 22.85 -7.41 11.49
C ASN A 36 21.35 -7.63 11.74
N LEU A 37 20.91 -8.88 11.52
CA LEU A 37 19.50 -9.30 11.60
C LEU A 37 18.94 -9.13 13.01
N ASP A 38 19.78 -9.25 14.04
CA ASP A 38 19.43 -8.99 15.43
C ASP A 38 18.95 -7.55 15.67
N GLY A 39 19.32 -6.62 14.79
CA GLY A 39 18.87 -5.23 14.73
C GLY A 39 17.52 -5.07 14.05
N LEU A 40 16.91 -6.14 13.56
CA LEU A 40 15.57 -6.07 13.02
C LEU A 40 14.59 -6.66 14.04
N PRO A 41 13.56 -5.91 14.48
CA PRO A 41 12.66 -6.41 15.50
C PRO A 41 11.92 -7.69 15.09
N ASN A 42 11.66 -7.86 13.79
CA ASN A 42 11.01 -9.06 13.25
C ASN A 42 11.86 -10.32 13.50
N PHE A 43 13.13 -10.34 13.11
CA PHE A 43 14.01 -11.48 13.39
C PHE A 43 14.24 -11.71 14.88
N ALA A 44 14.41 -10.64 15.67
CA ALA A 44 14.66 -10.78 17.11
C ALA A 44 13.54 -11.56 17.81
N TYR A 45 12.27 -11.32 17.46
CA TYR A 45 11.14 -12.03 18.05
C TYR A 45 10.80 -13.33 17.33
N SER A 46 10.82 -13.36 15.99
CA SER A 46 10.47 -14.56 15.21
C SER A 46 11.45 -15.71 15.43
N ILE A 47 12.74 -15.44 15.68
CA ILE A 47 13.71 -16.48 16.03
C ILE A 47 13.40 -17.10 17.39
N ALA A 48 12.93 -16.31 18.36
CA ALA A 48 12.48 -16.85 19.63
C ALA A 48 11.27 -17.78 19.45
N LEU A 49 10.30 -17.38 18.63
CA LEU A 49 9.16 -18.23 18.27
C LEU A 49 9.60 -19.51 17.57
N ALA A 50 10.53 -19.44 16.62
CA ALA A 50 11.05 -20.63 15.93
C ALA A 50 11.67 -21.64 16.91
N TYR A 51 12.50 -21.17 17.85
CA TYR A 51 13.04 -22.04 18.90
C TYR A 51 11.95 -22.60 19.82
N PHE A 52 10.93 -21.81 20.12
CA PHE A 52 9.79 -22.23 20.93
C PHE A 52 8.99 -23.35 20.25
N HIS A 53 8.65 -23.22 18.96
CA HIS A 53 7.94 -24.26 18.20
C HIS A 53 8.77 -25.54 18.04
N LEU A 54 10.10 -25.45 18.01
CA LEU A 54 11.00 -26.61 18.03
C LEU A 54 11.22 -27.21 19.43
N SER A 55 10.47 -26.74 20.45
CA SER A 55 10.59 -27.18 21.84
C SER A 55 11.99 -26.98 22.47
N LEU A 56 12.78 -26.03 21.95
CA LEU A 56 14.09 -25.65 22.47
C LEU A 56 13.95 -24.48 23.46
N PHE A 57 13.21 -24.73 24.55
CA PHE A 57 12.70 -23.68 25.45
C PHE A 57 13.79 -22.82 26.10
N ASP A 58 14.92 -23.38 26.52
CA ASP A 58 15.99 -22.60 27.16
C ASP A 58 16.53 -21.50 26.24
N LYS A 59 16.80 -21.87 24.97
CA LYS A 59 17.22 -20.93 23.94
C LYS A 59 16.11 -19.96 23.57
N ALA A 60 14.87 -20.46 23.44
CA ALA A 60 13.73 -19.62 23.12
C ALA A 60 13.53 -18.51 24.17
N ASN A 61 13.62 -18.87 25.46
CA ASN A 61 13.54 -17.95 26.58
C ASN A 61 14.67 -16.91 26.54
N GLU A 62 15.92 -17.35 26.36
CA GLU A 62 17.07 -16.44 26.28
C GLU A 62 16.92 -15.41 25.15
N ILE A 63 16.57 -15.87 23.95
CA ILE A 63 16.41 -15.02 22.78
C ILE A 63 15.22 -14.06 22.96
N LEU A 64 14.08 -14.55 23.48
CA LEU A 64 12.91 -13.69 23.71
C LEU A 64 13.20 -12.62 24.76
N GLN A 65 13.85 -12.98 25.87
CA GLN A 65 14.23 -12.00 26.91
C GLN A 65 15.16 -10.94 26.33
N ASN A 66 16.13 -11.35 25.51
CA ASN A 66 17.02 -10.42 24.83
C ASN A 66 16.26 -9.49 23.86
N ALA A 67 15.30 -10.03 23.11
CA ALA A 67 14.45 -9.26 22.20
C ALA A 67 13.56 -8.26 22.94
N LEU A 68 12.98 -8.65 24.08
CA LEU A 68 12.17 -7.79 24.94
C LEU A 68 12.98 -6.63 25.54
N ILE A 69 14.25 -6.86 25.90
CA ILE A 69 15.13 -5.77 26.36
C ILE A 69 15.53 -4.86 25.17
N ARG A 70 15.77 -5.44 23.99
CA ARG A 70 16.22 -4.69 22.81
C ARG A 70 15.11 -3.85 22.19
N PHE A 71 13.89 -4.34 22.12
CA PHE A 71 12.73 -3.67 21.54
C PHE A 71 11.51 -3.77 22.47
N PRO A 72 11.51 -3.03 23.58
CA PRO A 72 10.48 -3.17 24.61
C PRO A 72 9.09 -2.73 24.15
N SER A 73 8.98 -1.73 23.28
CA SER A 73 7.69 -1.19 22.83
C SER A 73 6.83 -2.20 22.05
N ILE A 74 7.44 -3.24 21.47
CA ILE A 74 6.70 -4.31 20.78
C ILE A 74 5.70 -4.97 21.72
N LEU A 75 6.03 -5.15 23.00
CA LEU A 75 5.10 -5.74 23.96
C LEU A 75 3.81 -4.92 24.04
N LYS A 76 3.93 -3.60 24.19
CA LYS A 76 2.77 -2.70 24.24
C LYS A 76 1.95 -2.80 22.94
N TYR A 77 2.61 -2.68 21.78
CA TYR A 77 1.94 -2.76 20.49
C TYR A 77 1.23 -4.08 20.25
N LEU A 78 1.83 -5.18 20.68
CA LEU A 78 1.24 -6.50 20.56
C LEU A 78 -0.01 -6.62 21.43
N LEU A 79 0.06 -6.20 22.70
CA LEU A 79 -1.06 -6.24 23.62
C LEU A 79 -2.23 -5.35 23.15
N ASP A 80 -1.92 -4.16 22.66
CA ASP A 80 -2.90 -3.24 22.08
C ASP A 80 -3.58 -3.87 20.85
N LYS A 81 -2.79 -4.45 19.92
CA LYS A 81 -3.30 -5.12 18.71
C LYS A 81 -4.16 -6.34 19.05
N LEU A 82 -3.80 -7.10 20.07
CA LEU A 82 -4.56 -8.26 20.55
C LEU A 82 -5.71 -7.89 21.50
N SER A 83 -5.84 -6.60 21.87
CA SER A 83 -6.81 -6.12 22.87
C SER A 83 -6.72 -6.86 24.22
N ILE A 84 -5.49 -7.25 24.61
CA ILE A 84 -5.21 -7.96 25.87
C ILE A 84 -4.81 -6.94 26.94
N LYS A 85 -5.47 -7.00 28.10
CA LYS A 85 -5.09 -6.15 29.24
C LYS A 85 -3.86 -6.74 29.95
N PRO A 86 -2.77 -5.98 30.11
CA PRO A 86 -1.61 -6.44 30.85
C PRO A 86 -1.91 -6.62 32.34
N ASP A 87 -1.16 -7.51 32.99
CA ASP A 87 -1.14 -7.61 34.44
C ASP A 87 -0.61 -6.29 35.05
N ARG A 88 -1.08 -5.92 36.24
CA ARG A 88 -0.75 -4.65 36.90
C ARG A 88 0.76 -4.41 37.08
N THR A 89 1.54 -5.47 37.26
CA THR A 89 3.01 -5.38 37.37
C THR A 89 3.64 -4.99 36.02
N VAL A 90 3.16 -5.60 34.94
CA VAL A 90 3.63 -5.34 33.57
C VAL A 90 3.26 -3.92 33.17
N GLU A 91 2.01 -3.50 33.42
CA GLU A 91 1.50 -2.16 33.12
C GLU A 91 2.32 -1.05 33.81
N LYS A 92 2.79 -1.29 35.05
CA LYS A 92 3.62 -0.35 35.79
C LYS A 92 5.07 -0.28 35.31
N CYS A 93 5.54 -1.28 34.55
CA CYS A 93 6.91 -1.30 34.08
C CYS A 93 7.11 -0.23 32.99
N ARG A 94 7.69 0.91 33.41
CA ARG A 94 7.95 2.05 32.51
C ARG A 94 8.80 1.66 31.31
N TYR A 95 9.72 0.71 31.46
CA TYR A 95 10.56 0.27 30.36
C TYR A 95 9.75 -0.30 29.19
N PHE A 96 8.63 -0.98 29.44
CA PHE A 96 7.79 -1.52 28.36
C PHE A 96 6.81 -0.48 27.80
N PHE A 97 6.21 0.37 28.63
CA PHE A 97 5.10 1.25 28.20
C PHE A 97 5.49 2.71 27.93
N ASP A 98 6.61 3.20 28.48
CA ASP A 98 7.11 4.56 28.22
C ASP A 98 8.17 4.60 27.11
N SER A 99 8.82 3.49 26.75
CA SER A 99 9.91 3.47 25.76
C SER A 99 9.51 4.06 24.41
N GLU A 100 8.29 3.79 23.94
CA GLU A 100 7.75 4.35 22.70
C GLU A 100 7.86 5.88 22.61
N LYS A 101 7.75 6.60 23.73
CA LYS A 101 7.78 8.07 23.73
C LYS A 101 9.13 8.62 23.26
N TYR A 102 10.20 7.84 23.44
CA TYR A 102 11.57 8.22 23.14
C TYR A 102 12.10 7.58 21.86
N GLU A 103 11.32 6.68 21.24
CA GLU A 103 11.70 6.02 19.99
C GLU A 103 11.42 6.88 18.77
N THR A 104 12.27 6.74 17.76
CA THR A 104 12.11 7.42 16.47
C THR A 104 10.96 6.83 15.66
N ASN A 105 10.36 7.62 14.77
CA ASN A 105 9.31 7.13 13.87
C ASN A 105 9.79 5.96 12.98
N ALA A 106 11.07 5.93 12.60
CA ALA A 106 11.63 4.83 11.82
C ALA A 106 11.62 3.50 12.59
N LEU A 107 11.95 3.53 13.89
CA LEU A 107 11.89 2.33 14.73
C LEU A 107 10.44 1.88 14.94
N LYS A 108 9.54 2.82 15.26
CA LYS A 108 8.10 2.53 15.42
C LYS A 108 7.54 1.89 14.16
N CYS A 109 7.91 2.41 13.00
CA CYS A 109 7.50 1.89 11.70
C CYS A 109 7.85 0.41 11.52
N VAL A 110 9.13 0.02 11.75
CA VAL A 110 9.54 -1.39 11.61
C VAL A 110 8.97 -2.30 12.70
N GLN A 111 8.75 -1.79 13.91
CA GLN A 111 8.09 -2.54 14.98
C GLN A 111 6.61 -2.80 14.64
N GLN A 112 5.89 -1.78 14.17
CA GLN A 112 4.49 -1.90 13.77
C GLN A 112 4.32 -2.82 12.55
N LEU A 113 5.24 -2.75 11.59
CA LEU A 113 5.30 -3.66 10.45
C LEU A 113 5.33 -5.13 10.89
N TYR A 114 6.16 -5.45 11.90
CA TYR A 114 6.19 -6.77 12.49
C TYR A 114 4.86 -7.14 13.17
N ILE A 115 4.31 -6.25 14.01
CA ILE A 115 3.07 -6.51 14.77
C ILE A 115 1.88 -6.80 13.85
N VAL A 116 1.70 -6.00 12.79
CA VAL A 116 0.60 -6.20 11.83
C VAL A 116 0.66 -7.58 11.19
N ARG A 117 1.86 -8.12 10.95
CA ARG A 117 2.05 -9.44 10.32
C ARG A 117 1.96 -10.59 11.30
N MET A 118 2.61 -10.44 12.45
CA MET A 118 2.88 -11.55 13.35
C MET A 118 1.93 -11.61 14.55
N SER A 119 1.07 -10.59 14.76
CA SER A 119 0.12 -10.56 15.89
C SER A 119 -0.74 -11.84 16.00
N HIS A 120 -1.16 -12.42 14.87
CA HIS A 120 -1.94 -13.67 14.88
C HIS A 120 -1.19 -14.83 15.53
N GLU A 121 0.11 -14.98 15.26
CA GLU A 121 0.95 -16.07 15.80
C GLU A 121 1.08 -15.97 17.32
N TRP A 122 1.02 -14.77 17.88
CA TRP A 122 1.08 -14.54 19.33
C TRP A 122 -0.27 -14.68 20.03
N LYS A 123 -1.37 -14.91 19.32
CA LYS A 123 -2.71 -15.01 19.91
C LYS A 123 -2.94 -16.36 20.59
N GLU A 124 -2.21 -17.38 20.16
CA GLU A 124 -2.31 -18.73 20.66
C GLU A 124 -1.91 -18.84 22.13
N LYS A 125 -2.57 -19.76 22.85
CA LYS A 125 -2.48 -19.82 24.32
C LYS A 125 -1.05 -20.10 24.81
N ASN A 126 -0.33 -20.99 24.14
CA ASN A 126 0.99 -21.43 24.56
C ASN A 126 2.02 -20.30 24.37
N GLU A 127 1.89 -19.56 23.29
CA GLU A 127 2.72 -18.44 22.86
C GLU A 127 2.49 -17.24 23.79
N LEU A 128 1.23 -16.97 24.18
CA LEU A 128 0.91 -15.98 25.20
C LEU A 128 1.48 -16.34 26.58
N GLU A 129 1.42 -17.61 26.99
CA GLU A 129 2.00 -18.06 28.25
C GLU A 129 3.53 -17.96 28.23
N PHE A 130 4.14 -18.35 27.13
CA PHE A 130 5.57 -18.17 26.86
C PHE A 130 5.98 -16.70 26.93
N LEU A 131 5.24 -15.80 26.28
CA LEU A 131 5.46 -14.36 26.33
C LEU A 131 5.34 -13.84 27.76
N LYS A 132 4.25 -14.18 28.46
CA LYS A 132 3.99 -13.76 29.84
C LYS A 132 5.13 -14.14 30.78
N ASN A 133 5.61 -15.39 30.68
CA ASN A 133 6.70 -15.87 31.53
C ASN A 133 7.97 -15.07 31.29
N ASN A 134 8.35 -14.83 30.03
CA ASN A 134 9.57 -14.08 29.71
C ASN A 134 9.46 -12.59 30.04
N VAL A 135 8.29 -11.96 29.89
CA VAL A 135 8.07 -10.58 30.34
C VAL A 135 8.32 -10.45 31.83
N ASN A 136 7.78 -11.35 32.65
CA ASN A 136 8.00 -11.32 34.10
C ASN A 136 9.49 -11.50 34.46
N GLN A 137 10.22 -12.37 33.76
CA GLN A 137 11.66 -12.53 33.95
C GLN A 137 12.43 -11.24 33.59
N VAL A 138 12.07 -10.59 32.47
CA VAL A 138 12.72 -9.33 32.07
C VAL A 138 12.41 -8.21 33.05
N ILE A 139 11.20 -8.13 33.60
CA ILE A 139 10.87 -7.16 34.66
C ILE A 139 11.82 -7.34 35.84
N HIS A 140 12.01 -8.58 36.30
CA HIS A 140 12.93 -8.88 37.40
C HIS A 140 14.38 -8.49 37.07
N ILE A 141 14.86 -8.74 35.84
CA ILE A 141 16.18 -8.32 35.38
C ILE A 141 16.32 -6.78 35.40
N ILE A 142 15.29 -6.06 34.96
CA ILE A 142 15.28 -4.59 34.94
C ILE A 142 15.26 -4.03 36.37
N GLU A 143 14.46 -4.59 37.26
CA GLU A 143 14.37 -4.17 38.67
C GLU A 143 15.69 -4.36 39.42
N GLN A 144 16.46 -5.40 39.09
CA GLN A 144 17.80 -5.61 39.64
C GLN A 144 18.81 -4.56 39.16
N ASN A 145 18.56 -3.92 38.01
CA ASN A 145 19.37 -2.82 37.44
C ASN A 145 20.88 -3.11 37.30
N GLN A 146 21.25 -4.38 37.14
CA GLN A 146 22.64 -4.83 36.99
C GLN A 146 23.01 -5.17 35.54
N ASP A 147 22.02 -5.21 34.65
CA ASP A 147 22.20 -5.67 33.28
C ASP A 147 22.69 -4.56 32.35
N SER A 148 23.92 -4.71 31.84
CA SER A 148 24.53 -3.76 30.91
C SER A 148 23.83 -3.68 29.55
N ARG A 149 23.03 -4.70 29.18
CA ARG A 149 22.27 -4.74 27.91
C ARG A 149 21.28 -3.58 27.79
N ILE A 150 20.65 -3.19 28.90
CA ILE A 150 19.62 -2.13 28.91
C ILE A 150 20.20 -0.80 28.41
N ALA A 151 21.36 -0.40 28.94
CA ALA A 151 22.03 0.85 28.54
C ALA A 151 22.53 0.76 27.09
N ASN A 152 23.13 -0.37 26.72
CA ASN A 152 23.65 -0.60 25.37
C ASN A 152 22.55 -0.55 24.30
N TYR A 153 21.42 -1.24 24.53
CA TYR A 153 20.32 -1.27 23.57
C TYR A 153 19.57 0.05 23.50
N THR A 154 19.47 0.80 24.60
CA THR A 154 18.91 2.16 24.56
C THR A 154 19.71 3.05 23.62
N LYS A 155 21.05 3.04 23.75
CA LYS A 155 21.93 3.79 22.84
C LYS A 155 21.83 3.30 21.39
N LEU A 156 21.77 1.99 21.17
CA LEU A 156 21.64 1.43 19.82
C LEU A 156 20.33 1.89 19.16
N ARG A 157 19.20 1.87 19.88
CA ARG A 157 17.91 2.37 19.37
C ARG A 157 17.99 3.85 18.95
N GLU A 158 18.68 4.69 19.72
CA GLU A 158 18.87 6.11 19.38
C GLU A 158 19.77 6.31 18.15
N THR A 159 20.80 5.47 17.98
CA THR A 159 21.79 5.64 16.90
C THR A 159 21.40 4.99 15.57
N CYS A 160 20.74 3.83 15.60
CA CYS A 160 20.55 2.99 14.41
C CYS A 160 19.29 3.34 13.60
N TYR A 161 18.26 3.92 14.21
CA TYR A 161 16.95 4.15 13.57
C TYR A 161 16.64 5.63 13.35
N ARG A 162 17.59 6.43 12.87
CA ARG A 162 17.37 7.89 12.73
C ARG A 162 16.35 8.26 11.65
N ARG A 163 16.36 7.55 10.52
CA ARG A 163 15.48 7.80 9.38
C ARG A 163 15.08 6.47 8.75
N THR A 164 13.85 6.38 8.26
CA THR A 164 13.37 5.22 7.53
C THR A 164 14.09 5.12 6.17
N PRO A 165 14.80 4.01 5.90
CA PRO A 165 15.45 3.79 4.61
C PRO A 165 14.44 3.72 3.45
N ILE A 166 14.84 4.14 2.24
CA ILE A 166 13.96 4.24 1.07
C ILE A 166 13.36 2.86 0.69
N ASN A 167 14.15 1.80 0.74
CA ASN A 167 13.69 0.44 0.48
C ASN A 167 12.58 0.00 1.47
N VAL A 168 12.64 0.44 2.72
CA VAL A 168 11.58 0.18 3.72
C VAL A 168 10.31 0.99 3.39
N CYS A 169 10.44 2.23 2.94
CA CYS A 169 9.29 3.03 2.50
C CYS A 169 8.59 2.41 1.30
N ARG A 170 9.37 1.99 0.30
CA ARG A 170 8.90 1.24 -0.87
C ARG A 170 8.17 -0.03 -0.43
N HIS A 171 8.77 -0.80 0.47
CA HIS A 171 8.18 -2.01 1.03
C HIS A 171 6.80 -1.76 1.67
N ILE A 172 6.63 -0.68 2.43
CA ILE A 172 5.36 -0.35 3.09
C ILE A 172 4.28 -0.01 2.06
N ILE A 173 4.60 0.79 1.05
CA ILE A 173 3.65 1.17 0.00
C ILE A 173 3.17 -0.08 -0.75
N LEU A 174 4.12 -0.94 -1.15
CA LEU A 174 3.84 -2.19 -1.87
C LEU A 174 3.13 -3.24 -1.01
N SER A 175 3.27 -3.18 0.32
CA SER A 175 2.56 -4.07 1.24
C SER A 175 1.07 -3.73 1.38
N GLU A 176 0.61 -2.60 0.81
CA GLU A 176 -0.78 -2.13 0.81
C GLU A 176 -1.48 -2.10 2.19
N SER A 177 -0.70 -2.09 3.27
CA SER A 177 -1.25 -2.07 4.63
C SER A 177 -1.56 -0.64 5.07
N ASN A 178 -2.84 -0.31 5.11
CA ASN A 178 -3.33 1.00 5.54
C ASN A 178 -2.90 1.38 6.97
N GLU A 179 -2.73 0.38 7.85
CA GLU A 179 -2.32 0.59 9.23
C GLU A 179 -0.89 1.15 9.35
N ILE A 180 -0.01 0.81 8.41
CA ILE A 180 1.42 1.14 8.48
C ILE A 180 1.75 2.37 7.63
N ARG A 181 0.88 2.73 6.67
CA ARG A 181 1.04 3.92 5.83
C ARG A 181 1.20 5.21 6.64
N GLY A 182 0.54 5.31 7.80
CA GLY A 182 0.67 6.46 8.69
C GLY A 182 2.06 6.67 9.30
N PHE A 183 2.96 5.69 9.22
CA PHE A 183 4.35 5.79 9.69
C PHE A 183 5.35 6.19 8.59
N LEU A 184 4.88 6.39 7.35
CA LEU A 184 5.71 6.94 6.29
C LEU A 184 6.09 8.40 6.63
N PRO A 185 7.35 8.80 6.50
CA PRO A 185 7.74 10.18 6.75
C PRO A 185 7.03 11.16 5.80
N ASN A 186 6.39 12.18 6.37
CA ASN A 186 5.65 13.22 5.63
C ASN A 186 6.51 13.94 4.58
N ASP A 187 7.82 14.05 4.81
CA ASP A 187 8.75 14.71 3.88
C ASP A 187 8.85 14.00 2.53
N MET A 188 8.39 12.75 2.43
CA MET A 188 8.52 11.93 1.23
C MET A 188 7.46 12.21 0.17
N GLU A 189 6.27 12.69 0.56
CA GLU A 189 5.24 13.11 -0.40
C GLU A 189 5.69 14.33 -1.21
N ASN A 190 6.57 15.15 -0.64
CA ASN A 190 7.10 16.37 -1.26
C ASN A 190 8.33 16.15 -2.16
N ASP A 191 9.02 15.00 -2.08
CA ASP A 191 10.28 14.75 -2.79
C ASP A 191 10.09 14.39 -4.28
N GLY A 192 8.86 14.33 -4.79
CA GLY A 192 8.56 14.09 -6.21
C GLY A 192 9.00 12.72 -6.76
N ARG A 193 9.57 11.85 -5.91
CA ARG A 193 10.00 10.46 -6.20
C ARG A 193 8.90 9.43 -5.97
N PHE A 194 7.66 9.87 -5.84
CA PHE A 194 6.50 9.01 -5.75
C PHE A 194 5.90 8.86 -7.16
N TYR A 195 6.13 7.72 -7.81
CA TYR A 195 5.41 7.36 -9.02
C TYR A 195 4.33 6.34 -8.66
N ASN A 196 3.11 6.54 -9.17
CA ASN A 196 1.99 5.61 -8.95
C ASN A 196 2.26 4.18 -9.44
N VAL A 197 3.22 4.01 -10.35
CA VAL A 197 3.61 2.72 -10.94
C VAL A 197 4.84 2.10 -10.26
N ASP A 198 5.73 2.93 -9.71
CA ASP A 198 6.94 2.47 -9.01
C ASP A 198 7.26 3.44 -7.85
N PRO A 199 6.81 3.14 -6.62
CA PRO A 199 7.04 4.01 -5.48
C PRO A 199 8.52 4.02 -5.10
N PHE A 200 9.13 5.20 -5.11
CA PHE A 200 10.53 5.43 -4.78
C PHE A 200 11.49 4.55 -5.59
N PRO A 201 11.75 4.76 -6.89
CA PRO A 201 12.70 3.94 -7.64
C PRO A 201 14.12 3.98 -7.02
N PRO A 202 14.89 2.86 -7.04
CA PRO A 202 16.31 2.86 -6.69
C PRO A 202 17.11 3.93 -7.45
N ASN A 203 18.19 4.44 -6.86
CA ASN A 203 19.01 5.48 -7.51
C ASN A 203 19.70 4.98 -8.80
N ASP A 204 19.86 3.68 -8.94
CA ASP A 204 20.42 2.97 -10.09
C ASP A 204 19.35 2.43 -11.05
N SER A 205 18.11 2.94 -10.97
CA SER A 205 17.03 2.53 -11.88
C SER A 205 17.38 2.87 -13.33
N ILE A 206 17.46 1.85 -14.18
CA ILE A 206 17.69 1.99 -15.60
C ILE A 206 16.33 2.06 -16.30
N ALA A 207 16.02 3.18 -16.95
CA ALA A 207 14.86 3.28 -17.81
C ALA A 207 15.15 2.51 -19.13
N SER A 208 14.71 1.26 -19.21
CA SER A 208 14.85 0.43 -20.43
C SER A 208 14.09 0.99 -21.64
N PHE A 209 13.17 1.94 -21.42
CA PHE A 209 12.39 2.58 -22.45
C PHE A 209 12.58 4.10 -22.38
N GLN A 210 13.11 4.68 -23.46
CA GLN A 210 13.13 6.13 -23.64
C GLN A 210 11.83 6.54 -24.33
N ARG A 211 10.97 7.27 -23.61
CA ARG A 211 9.72 7.79 -24.18
C ARG A 211 10.08 8.69 -25.38
N PRO A 212 9.50 8.45 -26.58
CA PRO A 212 9.67 9.34 -27.72
C PRO A 212 9.27 10.78 -27.34
N GLU A 213 10.00 11.78 -27.83
CA GLU A 213 9.61 13.18 -27.63
C GLU A 213 8.18 13.37 -28.13
N ARG A 214 7.29 13.75 -27.22
CA ARG A 214 5.93 14.12 -27.61
C ARG A 214 6.04 15.47 -28.32
N PRO A 215 5.48 15.63 -29.54
CA PRO A 215 5.39 16.94 -30.15
C PRO A 215 4.71 17.89 -29.16
N SER A 216 5.35 19.00 -28.83
CA SER A 216 4.76 20.06 -28.01
C SER A 216 3.59 20.64 -28.79
N MET A 217 2.38 20.15 -28.50
CA MET A 217 1.20 20.60 -29.21
C MET A 217 0.80 21.96 -28.64
N GLN A 218 0.85 23.00 -29.48
CA GLN A 218 0.28 24.30 -29.13
C GLN A 218 -1.21 24.10 -28.87
N ILE A 219 -1.62 24.32 -27.62
CA ILE A 219 -3.03 24.35 -27.24
C ILE A 219 -3.58 25.66 -27.81
N ASN A 220 -4.11 25.62 -29.03
CA ASN A 220 -4.98 26.70 -29.51
C ASN A 220 -6.28 26.63 -28.71
N SER A 221 -6.59 27.70 -27.99
CA SER A 221 -7.57 27.81 -26.92
C SER A 221 -9.06 27.70 -27.33
N SER A 222 -9.38 27.03 -28.44
CA SER A 222 -10.72 27.06 -29.05
C SER A 222 -11.37 25.67 -29.21
N TYR A 223 -10.88 24.63 -28.53
CA TYR A 223 -11.46 23.28 -28.66
C TYR A 223 -12.57 23.00 -27.64
N ASN A 224 -13.76 22.63 -28.14
CA ASN A 224 -14.90 22.11 -27.38
C ASN A 224 -14.50 20.88 -26.54
N GLY A 225 -15.02 20.77 -25.30
CA GLY A 225 -14.61 19.77 -24.30
C GLY A 225 -14.74 18.29 -24.74
N ILE A 226 -15.64 18.00 -25.68
CA ILE A 226 -15.78 16.66 -26.28
C ILE A 226 -14.58 16.31 -27.18
N GLY A 227 -14.04 17.30 -27.91
CA GLY A 227 -12.84 17.11 -28.74
C GLY A 227 -11.60 16.81 -27.88
N MET A 228 -11.50 17.41 -26.69
CA MET A 228 -10.45 17.06 -25.73
C MET A 228 -10.63 15.63 -25.20
N LEU A 229 -11.87 15.20 -24.94
CA LEU A 229 -12.16 13.84 -24.48
C LEU A 229 -11.80 12.79 -25.56
N LEU A 230 -12.24 12.98 -26.80
CA LEU A 230 -11.93 12.06 -27.90
C LEU A 230 -10.44 12.00 -28.21
N ARG A 231 -9.73 13.13 -28.12
CA ARG A 231 -8.27 13.17 -28.27
C ARG A 231 -7.52 12.51 -27.12
N SER A 232 -8.12 12.46 -25.93
CA SER A 232 -7.55 11.73 -24.79
C SER A 232 -7.68 10.21 -24.95
N LEU A 233 -8.76 9.75 -25.60
CA LEU A 233 -8.99 8.34 -25.89
C LEU A 233 -8.25 7.87 -27.14
N LEU A 234 -8.06 8.76 -28.12
CA LEU A 234 -7.46 8.46 -29.42
C LEU A 234 -6.30 9.42 -29.72
N PRO A 235 -5.04 8.99 -29.55
CA PRO A 235 -3.87 9.84 -29.75
C PRO A 235 -3.74 10.42 -31.17
N ASN A 236 -4.31 9.73 -32.17
CA ASN A 236 -4.30 10.14 -33.57
C ASN A 236 -5.53 10.93 -34.01
N PHE A 237 -6.49 11.18 -33.09
CA PHE A 237 -7.69 11.95 -33.43
C PHE A 237 -7.35 13.44 -33.53
N ASN A 238 -7.56 14.02 -34.72
CA ASN A 238 -7.45 15.46 -34.94
C ASN A 238 -8.71 15.95 -35.66
N LEU A 239 -9.51 16.79 -34.99
CA LEU A 239 -10.77 17.30 -35.53
C LEU A 239 -10.55 18.16 -36.79
N GLU A 240 -9.41 18.85 -36.88
CA GLU A 240 -9.02 19.64 -38.07
C GLU A 240 -8.94 18.79 -39.35
N ASN A 241 -8.60 17.50 -39.25
CA ASN A 241 -8.53 16.62 -40.42
C ASN A 241 -9.92 16.33 -41.02
N PHE A 242 -10.99 16.48 -40.23
CA PHE A 242 -12.37 16.27 -40.67
C PHE A 242 -13.04 17.55 -41.17
N LEU A 243 -12.53 18.72 -40.78
CA LEU A 243 -13.04 20.02 -41.24
C LEU A 243 -12.49 20.42 -42.61
N VAL A 244 -11.54 19.68 -43.16
CA VAL A 244 -10.94 19.92 -44.48
C VAL A 244 -11.29 18.77 -45.42
N ALA A 245 -12.48 18.84 -46.03
CA ALA A 245 -12.80 18.10 -47.25
C ALA A 245 -12.55 19.00 -48.49
N PRO A 246 -12.23 18.43 -49.68
CA PRO A 246 -11.51 19.12 -50.74
C PRO A 246 -12.40 20.03 -51.61
N ASP A 247 -11.81 21.17 -52.01
CA ASP A 247 -12.10 22.05 -53.15
C ASP A 247 -13.54 22.12 -53.70
N ALA A 248 -14.21 23.24 -53.41
CA ALA A 248 -15.11 23.90 -54.36
C ALA A 248 -14.65 25.34 -54.57
N GLN A 249 -14.13 25.59 -55.78
CA GLN A 249 -13.66 26.88 -56.27
C GLN A 249 -14.77 27.93 -56.36
N ALA A 250 -14.31 29.18 -56.24
CA ALA A 250 -14.81 30.40 -56.88
C ALA A 250 -16.02 31.15 -56.26
N GLY A 251 -15.67 32.31 -55.67
CA GLY A 251 -16.39 33.56 -55.93
C GLY A 251 -17.28 34.08 -54.79
N ALA A 252 -16.81 35.15 -54.12
CA ALA A 252 -17.57 36.35 -53.76
C ALA A 252 -17.02 37.01 -52.48
N VAL A 253 -16.99 38.33 -52.53
CA VAL A 253 -16.43 39.25 -51.55
C VAL A 253 -17.50 39.60 -50.52
N GLY A 254 -17.13 39.69 -49.23
CA GLY A 254 -17.71 40.64 -48.30
C GLY A 254 -18.42 40.08 -47.07
N GLY A 255 -18.18 40.74 -45.93
CA GLY A 255 -19.11 40.82 -44.80
C GLY A 255 -18.68 40.08 -43.54
N GLY A 256 -18.19 40.84 -42.55
CA GLY A 256 -18.08 40.34 -41.18
C GLY A 256 -19.45 40.20 -40.52
N GLY A 257 -19.59 39.22 -39.64
CA GLY A 257 -20.70 39.08 -38.70
C GLY A 257 -20.92 37.64 -38.24
N GLY A 258 -21.03 37.43 -36.93
CA GLY A 258 -21.79 36.31 -36.35
C GLY A 258 -21.01 35.04 -36.00
N ALA A 259 -20.58 34.95 -34.74
CA ALA A 259 -19.95 33.77 -34.14
C ALA A 259 -20.95 32.65 -33.73
N GLU A 260 -22.13 32.56 -34.36
CA GLU A 260 -23.19 31.61 -33.95
C GLU A 260 -23.50 30.50 -34.97
N GLU A 261 -23.09 30.63 -36.25
CA GLU A 261 -23.35 29.58 -37.28
C GLU A 261 -22.31 28.45 -37.29
N ASN A 262 -21.12 28.66 -36.70
CA ASN A 262 -20.02 27.70 -36.76
C ASN A 262 -20.18 26.53 -35.78
N ASP A 263 -20.91 26.69 -34.69
CA ASP A 263 -21.09 25.64 -33.67
C ASP A 263 -22.07 24.55 -34.14
N ALA A 264 -23.13 24.92 -34.87
CA ALA A 264 -24.09 23.96 -35.41
C ALA A 264 -23.47 23.05 -36.48
N GLY A 265 -22.69 23.64 -37.40
CA GLY A 265 -21.94 22.88 -38.42
C GLY A 265 -20.88 21.97 -37.82
N MET A 266 -20.21 22.42 -36.75
CA MET A 266 -19.20 21.62 -36.05
C MET A 266 -19.82 20.45 -35.24
N LEU A 267 -20.97 20.67 -34.61
CA LEU A 267 -21.72 19.60 -33.93
C LEU A 267 -22.24 18.55 -34.92
N GLN A 268 -22.67 18.98 -36.10
CA GLN A 268 -23.13 18.07 -37.14
C GLN A 268 -21.98 17.24 -37.73
N ALA A 269 -20.82 17.85 -37.98
CA ALA A 269 -19.61 17.13 -38.38
C ALA A 269 -19.12 16.14 -37.30
N LEU A 270 -19.26 16.49 -36.02
CA LEU A 270 -18.99 15.58 -34.90
C LEU A 270 -19.98 14.41 -34.85
N GLN A 271 -21.27 14.67 -35.09
CA GLN A 271 -22.31 13.64 -35.09
C GLN A 271 -22.10 12.64 -36.23
N GLU A 272 -21.71 13.11 -37.41
CA GLU A 272 -21.36 12.27 -38.56
C GLU A 272 -20.09 11.45 -38.29
N SER A 273 -19.06 12.06 -37.70
CA SER A 273 -17.81 11.38 -37.33
C SER A 273 -18.01 10.28 -36.26
N ILE A 274 -18.92 10.50 -35.30
CA ILE A 274 -19.30 9.47 -34.30
C ILE A 274 -20.09 8.35 -34.97
N GLY A 275 -20.98 8.67 -35.93
CA GLY A 275 -21.77 7.70 -36.67
C GLY A 275 -20.91 6.73 -37.49
N ASP A 276 -19.96 7.25 -38.27
CA ASP A 276 -19.03 6.44 -39.06
C ASP A 276 -18.14 5.56 -38.16
N PHE A 277 -17.71 6.08 -37.01
CA PHE A 277 -16.89 5.35 -36.06
C PHE A 277 -17.66 4.23 -35.33
N ILE A 278 -18.92 4.45 -34.96
CA ILE A 278 -19.78 3.39 -34.37
C ILE A 278 -20.04 2.28 -35.40
N GLY A 279 -20.17 2.62 -36.68
CA GLY A 279 -20.24 1.66 -37.78
C GLY A 279 -18.98 0.80 -37.90
N ASP A 280 -17.79 1.42 -37.80
CA ASP A 280 -16.50 0.73 -37.97
C ASP A 280 -16.11 -0.13 -36.74
N ILE A 281 -16.60 0.22 -35.53
CA ILE A 281 -16.41 -0.58 -34.31
C ILE A 281 -17.40 -1.76 -34.20
N GLY A 282 -18.39 -1.86 -35.09
CA GLY A 282 -19.30 -3.00 -35.14
C GLY A 282 -20.25 -3.12 -33.95
N LEU A 283 -20.71 -1.99 -33.39
CA LEU A 283 -21.70 -1.98 -32.30
C LEU A 283 -23.16 -2.03 -32.75
N THR A 284 -23.45 -2.20 -34.04
CA THR A 284 -24.82 -2.38 -34.51
C THR A 284 -25.24 -3.85 -34.45
N ASN A 285 -25.75 -4.27 -33.28
CA ASN A 285 -26.63 -5.42 -33.18
C ASN A 285 -27.89 -5.01 -32.40
N THR A 286 -28.91 -4.58 -33.14
CA THR A 286 -30.30 -4.71 -32.70
C THR A 286 -31.04 -5.44 -33.80
N GLY A 287 -31.18 -6.75 -33.61
CA GLY A 287 -32.05 -7.59 -34.41
C GLY A 287 -33.48 -7.07 -34.35
N GLU A 288 -34.13 -7.12 -35.50
CA GLU A 288 -35.57 -7.03 -35.64
C GLU A 288 -36.21 -8.17 -34.84
N ASP A 289 -36.89 -7.84 -33.74
CA ASP A 289 -37.91 -8.72 -33.18
C ASP A 289 -39.26 -8.00 -33.20
N GLN A 290 -40.17 -8.60 -33.95
CA GLN A 290 -41.53 -8.14 -34.19
C GLN A 290 -42.29 -8.14 -32.86
N LEU A 291 -42.71 -6.95 -32.42
CA LEU A 291 -43.66 -6.80 -31.30
C LEU A 291 -45.04 -7.32 -31.73
N GLN A 292 -45.30 -8.59 -31.44
CA GLN A 292 -46.66 -9.11 -31.30
C GLN A 292 -47.29 -8.53 -30.03
N GLN A 293 -48.44 -7.87 -30.18
CA GLN A 293 -49.25 -7.36 -29.08
C GLN A 293 -49.73 -8.52 -28.18
N PRO A 294 -49.68 -8.39 -26.84
CA PRO A 294 -50.35 -9.32 -25.95
C PRO A 294 -51.86 -9.00 -25.89
N PRO A 295 -52.71 -9.99 -25.58
CA PRO A 295 -54.15 -9.82 -25.54
C PRO A 295 -54.59 -8.98 -24.33
N VAL A 296 -55.71 -8.29 -24.50
CA VAL A 296 -56.42 -7.54 -23.48
C VAL A 296 -57.19 -8.55 -22.62
N ASP A 297 -56.80 -8.68 -21.35
CA ASP A 297 -57.66 -9.27 -20.32
C ASP A 297 -58.15 -8.14 -19.40
N ASP A 298 -59.46 -7.96 -19.51
CA ASP A 298 -60.37 -7.15 -18.71
C ASP A 298 -60.59 -7.88 -17.39
N ASP A 299 -60.28 -7.28 -16.24
CA ASP A 299 -60.91 -7.65 -14.98
C ASP A 299 -60.81 -6.52 -13.95
N ASN A 300 -61.98 -5.97 -13.66
CA ASN A 300 -62.30 -5.21 -12.47
C ASN A 300 -62.05 -6.08 -11.22
N ASP A 301 -61.50 -5.50 -10.16
CA ASP A 301 -62.22 -5.55 -8.88
C ASP A 301 -61.66 -4.54 -7.87
N GLU A 302 -62.62 -3.82 -7.30
CA GLU A 302 -62.46 -2.87 -6.21
C GLU A 302 -62.27 -3.58 -4.85
N ASN A 303 -61.81 -2.77 -3.90
CA ASN A 303 -62.06 -2.83 -2.45
C ASN A 303 -61.06 -3.51 -1.51
N ASN A 304 -60.41 -2.61 -0.75
CA ASN A 304 -60.42 -2.50 0.71
C ASN A 304 -59.97 -3.68 1.58
N ASN A 305 -58.89 -3.45 2.34
CA ASN A 305 -58.89 -3.27 3.80
C ASN A 305 -57.43 -3.22 4.28
N GLU A 306 -56.96 -2.13 4.88
CA GLU A 306 -57.19 -1.66 6.27
C GLU A 306 -56.03 -2.11 7.18
N PHE A 307 -55.47 -1.11 7.86
CA PHE A 307 -54.38 -1.17 8.81
C PHE A 307 -54.84 -1.82 10.13
N ASP A 308 -54.05 -2.75 10.65
CA ASP A 308 -53.56 -2.80 12.05
C ASP A 308 -52.43 -3.84 12.18
#